data_AF-A0A388TE41-F1
#
_entry.id   AF-A0A388TE41-F1
#
_cell.length_a   1.000
_cell.length_b   1.000
_cell.length_c   1.000
_cell.angle_alpha   90.00
_cell.angle_beta   90.00
_cell.angle_gamma   90.00
#
_symmetry.space_group_name_H-M   'P 1'
#
loop_
_entity.id
_entity.type
_entity.pdbx_description
1 polymer ?
#
loop_
_entity_poly.entity_id
_entity_poly.type
_entity_poly.pdbx_seq_one_letter_code
_entity_poly.pdbx_strand_id
1 'polypeptide(L)'
;METIARKEYLDFLIRAKGKQIIKVVSGVRRCGKSTLLEIYRAYLQTHGVSPKQIVAYNFEDAEYENLQTYQKLYTAIKKRLLPNKMNYVFLDEIQHVAQFEKAVDSLFIRKNVDLYITGSNAWFMSGELATLLSGRYVELKMLPLSFAEYCAGKSKLSADNLSTNTRYLAYLQESSFPYTLQLAGHQKDITAYLRALYDSVLLKDIVARQKISDVMMLESIVKFVFHNIGSPLSATKIANTMKSNGRKIDPKTV
;
A
#
# COMPACT_ATOMS: atom_id res chain seq x y z
N MET A 1 0.84 13.60 13.93
CA MET A 1 0.32 13.81 12.55
C MET A 1 -1.19 13.83 12.65
N GLU A 2 -1.86 14.88 12.19
CA GLU A 2 -3.32 14.81 12.11
C GLU A 2 -3.75 13.84 11.01
N THR A 3 -4.63 12.91 11.37
CA THR A 3 -5.03 11.83 10.48
C THR A 3 -6.08 12.31 9.48
N ILE A 4 -5.85 12.04 8.19
CA ILE A 4 -6.83 12.24 7.12
C ILE A 4 -7.75 11.02 7.12
N ALA A 5 -9.07 11.24 7.13
CA ALA A 5 -10.04 10.19 7.42
C ALA A 5 -10.14 9.06 6.36
N ARG A 6 -9.64 9.28 5.13
CA ARG A 6 -9.68 8.31 4.01
C ARG A 6 -11.05 7.65 3.82
N LYS A 7 -12.12 8.47 3.79
CA LYS A 7 -13.53 8.04 3.97
C LYS A 7 -13.93 6.86 3.06
N GLU A 8 -13.66 6.94 1.76
CA GLU A 8 -14.07 5.89 0.81
C GLU A 8 -13.45 4.53 1.15
N TYR A 9 -12.16 4.54 1.52
CA TYR A 9 -11.42 3.35 1.92
C TYR A 9 -11.90 2.82 3.27
N LEU A 10 -12.18 3.71 4.23
CA LEU A 10 -12.73 3.34 5.53
C LEU A 10 -14.12 2.70 5.37
N ASP A 11 -15.00 3.30 4.57
CA ASP A 11 -16.35 2.82 4.32
C ASP A 11 -16.33 1.42 3.68
N PHE A 12 -15.34 1.14 2.83
CA PHE A 12 -15.13 -0.22 2.31
C PHE A 12 -14.85 -1.23 3.44
N LEU A 13 -13.94 -0.93 4.36
CA LEU A 13 -13.62 -1.80 5.49
C LEU A 13 -14.82 -1.99 6.42
N ILE A 14 -15.60 -0.93 6.64
CA ILE A 14 -16.85 -0.99 7.41
C ILE A 14 -17.87 -1.91 6.74
N ARG A 15 -18.11 -1.77 5.43
CA ARG A 15 -19.03 -2.64 4.67
C ARG A 15 -18.59 -4.09 4.60
N ALA A 16 -17.28 -4.35 4.70
CA ALA A 16 -16.72 -5.69 4.67
C ALA A 16 -16.67 -6.35 6.07
N LYS A 17 -16.84 -5.56 7.14
CA LYS A 17 -16.75 -6.01 8.54
C LYS A 17 -17.61 -7.25 8.80
N GLY A 18 -17.02 -8.26 9.43
CA GLY A 18 -17.71 -9.50 9.81
C GLY A 18 -18.11 -10.42 8.66
N LYS A 19 -17.90 -10.01 7.39
CA LYS A 19 -18.07 -10.92 6.25
C LYS A 19 -16.92 -11.91 6.24
N GLN A 20 -17.23 -13.17 5.94
CA GLN A 20 -16.26 -14.27 5.82
C GLN A 20 -15.43 -14.14 4.53
N ILE A 21 -14.67 -13.06 4.42
CA ILE A 21 -13.79 -12.71 3.30
C ILE A 21 -12.58 -11.98 3.86
N ILE A 22 -11.40 -12.25 3.32
CA ILE A 22 -10.15 -11.60 3.71
C ILE A 22 -10.11 -10.21 3.08
N LYS A 23 -9.92 -9.16 3.88
CA LYS A 23 -9.80 -7.78 3.37
C LYS A 23 -8.33 -7.51 3.08
N VAL A 24 -7.98 -7.36 1.82
CA VAL A 24 -6.61 -7.05 1.39
C VAL A 24 -6.55 -5.59 0.98
N VAL A 25 -5.72 -4.80 1.65
CA VAL A 25 -5.42 -3.41 1.28
C VAL A 25 -4.06 -3.39 0.58
N SER A 26 -4.09 -3.17 -0.73
CA SER A 26 -2.90 -3.05 -1.56
C SER A 26 -2.63 -1.59 -1.89
N GLY A 27 -1.37 -1.24 -2.15
CA GLY A 27 -1.03 0.12 -2.56
C GLY A 27 0.46 0.32 -2.74
N VAL A 28 0.83 1.44 -3.36
CA VAL A 28 2.24 1.87 -3.42
C VAL A 28 2.76 2.20 -2.02
N ARG A 29 4.08 2.10 -1.82
CA ARG A 29 4.69 2.50 -0.54
C ARG A 29 4.31 3.95 -0.20
N ARG A 30 4.13 4.21 1.09
CA ARG A 30 3.78 5.54 1.64
C ARG A 30 2.44 6.13 1.20
N CYS A 31 1.52 5.36 0.60
CA CYS A 31 0.16 5.86 0.29
C CYS A 31 -0.80 5.93 1.50
N GLY A 32 -0.43 5.35 2.64
CA GLY A 32 -1.20 5.42 3.89
C GLY A 32 -1.96 4.15 4.30
N LYS A 33 -1.56 2.95 3.83
CA LYS A 33 -2.20 1.67 4.16
C LYS A 33 -2.24 1.38 5.67
N SER A 34 -1.10 1.47 6.34
CA SER A 34 -0.97 1.27 7.79
C SER A 34 -1.86 2.26 8.56
N THR A 35 -1.84 3.52 8.13
CA THR A 35 -2.70 4.57 8.70
C THR A 35 -4.18 4.28 8.49
N LEU A 36 -4.60 3.71 7.35
CA LEU A 36 -5.99 3.27 7.15
C LEU A 36 -6.38 2.19 8.16
N LEU A 37 -5.51 1.20 8.42
CA LEU A 37 -5.78 0.18 9.43
C LEU A 37 -5.83 0.76 10.85
N GLU A 38 -5.01 1.77 11.16
CA GLU A 38 -5.09 2.51 12.42
C GLU A 38 -6.43 3.25 12.57
N ILE A 39 -6.86 3.98 11.55
CA ILE A 39 -8.17 4.66 11.53
C ILE A 39 -9.29 3.65 11.75
N TYR A 40 -9.24 2.52 11.06
CA TYR A 40 -10.27 1.50 11.19
C TYR A 40 -10.26 0.81 12.55
N ARG A 41 -9.09 0.56 13.15
CA ARG A 41 -8.99 0.06 14.54
C ARG A 41 -9.60 1.04 15.53
N ALA A 42 -9.32 2.34 15.38
CA ALA A 42 -9.93 3.39 16.21
C ALA A 42 -11.46 3.41 16.02
N TYR A 43 -11.95 3.31 14.78
CA TYR A 43 -13.37 3.18 14.48
C TYR A 43 -14.00 1.96 15.18
N LEU A 44 -13.37 0.79 15.13
CA LEU A 44 -13.87 -0.40 15.82
C LEU A 44 -14.02 -0.17 17.33
N GLN A 45 -13.02 0.48 17.95
CA GLN A 45 -13.03 0.77 19.39
C GLN A 45 -14.16 1.73 19.77
N THR A 46 -14.39 2.79 18.98
CA THR A 46 -15.51 3.72 19.22
C THR A 46 -16.88 3.06 19.00
N HIS A 47 -16.92 1.92 18.30
CA HIS A 47 -18.14 1.13 18.04
C HIS A 47 -18.21 -0.15 18.91
N GLY A 48 -17.62 -0.11 20.11
CA GLY A 48 -17.81 -1.14 21.13
C GLY A 48 -16.91 -2.37 21.03
N VAL A 49 -15.89 -2.37 20.16
CA VAL A 49 -14.88 -3.43 20.11
C VAL A 49 -13.81 -3.19 21.17
N SER A 50 -13.63 -4.14 22.08
CA SER A 50 -12.58 -4.04 23.10
C SER A 50 -11.18 -4.10 22.47
N PRO A 51 -10.17 -3.38 23.01
CA PRO A 51 -8.78 -3.53 22.60
C PRO A 51 -8.28 -4.98 22.61
N LYS A 52 -8.80 -5.83 23.52
CA LYS A 52 -8.44 -7.25 23.60
C LYS A 52 -8.93 -8.08 22.41
N GLN A 53 -9.94 -7.60 21.67
CA GLN A 53 -10.43 -8.24 20.45
C GLN A 53 -9.59 -7.88 19.22
N ILE A 54 -8.68 -6.91 19.33
CA ILE A 54 -7.85 -6.43 18.24
C ILE A 54 -6.45 -7.05 18.37
N VAL A 55 -6.07 -7.83 17.37
CA VAL A 55 -4.71 -8.38 17.23
C VAL A 55 -4.09 -7.70 16.02
N ALA A 56 -2.99 -6.99 16.22
CA ALA A 56 -2.32 -6.26 15.14
C ALA A 56 -0.82 -6.52 15.18
N TYR A 57 -0.23 -6.72 14.01
CA TYR A 57 1.20 -6.87 13.79
C TYR A 57 1.63 -6.06 12.57
N ASN A 58 2.73 -5.33 12.70
CA ASN A 58 3.38 -4.63 11.58
C ASN A 58 4.75 -5.27 11.34
N PHE A 59 4.92 -5.99 10.24
CA PHE A 59 6.15 -6.76 10.03
C PHE A 59 7.35 -5.93 9.56
N GLU A 60 7.21 -4.61 9.40
CA GLU A 60 8.35 -3.69 9.33
C GLU A 60 8.95 -3.39 10.72
N ASP A 61 8.23 -3.68 11.80
CA ASP A 61 8.73 -3.54 13.17
C ASP A 61 9.64 -4.72 13.55
N ALA A 62 10.85 -4.40 14.00
CA ALA A 62 11.84 -5.37 14.44
C ALA A 62 11.35 -6.21 15.64
N GLU A 63 10.41 -5.69 16.44
CA GLU A 63 9.79 -6.44 17.54
C GLU A 63 9.13 -7.76 17.04
N TYR A 64 8.66 -7.79 15.79
CA TYR A 64 7.95 -8.92 15.20
C TYR A 64 8.77 -9.72 14.19
N GLU A 65 10.08 -9.46 14.09
CA GLU A 65 10.98 -10.21 13.19
C GLU A 65 10.93 -11.72 13.48
N ASN A 66 10.85 -12.09 14.76
CA ASN A 66 10.71 -13.48 15.18
C ASN A 66 9.38 -14.14 14.76
N LEU A 67 8.37 -13.38 14.32
CA LEU A 67 7.06 -13.86 13.87
C LEU A 67 6.98 -14.04 12.35
N GLN A 68 8.03 -13.75 11.58
CA GLN A 68 8.03 -13.77 10.11
C GLN A 68 8.02 -15.18 9.47
N THR A 69 7.46 -16.17 10.18
CA THR A 69 7.15 -17.51 9.65
C THR A 69 5.71 -17.87 9.99
N TYR A 70 5.01 -18.55 9.09
CA TYR A 70 3.58 -18.84 9.27
C TYR A 70 3.28 -19.59 10.59
N GLN A 71 4.14 -20.52 11.03
CA GLN A 71 3.93 -21.28 12.26
C GLN A 71 3.98 -20.38 13.49
N LYS A 72 4.99 -19.51 13.58
CA LYS A 72 5.18 -18.60 14.70
C LYS A 72 4.09 -17.54 14.72
N LEU A 73 3.77 -16.96 13.57
CA LEU A 73 2.68 -16.00 13.42
C LEU A 73 1.33 -16.59 13.88
N TYR A 74 0.97 -17.75 13.33
CA TYR A 74 -0.29 -18.42 13.68
C TYR A 74 -0.36 -18.73 15.18
N THR A 75 0.72 -19.25 15.75
CA THR A 75 0.79 -19.57 17.18
C THR A 75 0.64 -18.33 18.06
N ALA A 76 1.30 -17.22 17.69
CA ALA A 76 1.20 -15.96 18.41
C ALA A 76 -0.22 -15.38 18.36
N ILE A 77 -0.85 -15.37 17.18
CA ILE A 77 -2.23 -14.89 17.02
C ILE A 77 -3.20 -15.78 17.79
N LYS A 78 -3.10 -17.10 17.65
CA LYS A 78 -4.00 -18.07 18.29
C LYS A 78 -4.05 -17.89 19.81
N LYS A 79 -2.92 -17.60 20.46
CA LYS A 79 -2.85 -17.34 21.91
C LYS A 79 -3.62 -16.10 22.35
N ARG A 80 -3.83 -15.13 21.46
CA ARG A 80 -4.52 -13.87 21.73
C ARG A 80 -6.01 -13.90 21.35
N LEU A 81 -6.47 -14.93 20.63
CA LEU A 81 -7.87 -15.03 20.21
C LEU A 81 -8.79 -15.29 21.40
N LEU A 82 -9.86 -14.50 21.49
CA LEU A 82 -10.93 -14.66 22.45
C LEU A 82 -11.98 -15.63 21.90
N PRO A 83 -12.28 -16.76 22.59
CA PRO A 83 -13.15 -17.81 22.04
C PRO A 83 -14.59 -17.34 21.81
N ASN A 84 -15.14 -16.52 22.70
CA ASN A 84 -16.56 -16.13 22.70
C ASN A 84 -16.81 -14.71 22.14
N LYS A 85 -15.84 -14.17 21.39
CA LYS A 85 -15.92 -12.83 20.80
C LYS A 85 -15.37 -12.87 19.38
N MET A 86 -15.83 -11.94 18.54
CA MET A 86 -15.16 -11.67 17.26
C MET A 86 -13.78 -11.07 17.52
N ASN A 87 -12.78 -11.58 16.81
CA ASN A 87 -11.40 -11.11 16.85
C ASN A 87 -11.05 -10.46 15.52
N TYR A 88 -10.57 -9.23 15.56
CA TYR A 88 -10.17 -8.46 14.39
C TYR A 88 -8.65 -8.54 14.29
N VAL A 89 -8.17 -9.21 13.24
CA VAL A 89 -6.75 -9.51 13.05
C VAL A 89 -6.23 -8.66 11.90
N PHE A 90 -5.23 -7.82 12.21
CA PHE A 90 -4.59 -6.87 11.31
C PHE A 90 -3.14 -7.28 11.08
N LEU A 91 -2.79 -7.57 9.83
CA LEU A 91 -1.46 -7.99 9.44
C LEU A 91 -0.91 -7.02 8.40
N ASP A 92 -0.05 -6.11 8.86
CA ASP A 92 0.50 -5.03 8.04
C ASP A 92 1.84 -5.46 7.42
N GLU A 93 2.01 -5.20 6.12
CA GLU A 93 3.16 -5.59 5.30
C GLU A 93 3.41 -7.12 5.34
N ILE A 94 2.35 -7.89 5.08
CA ILE A 94 2.33 -9.36 5.20
C ILE A 94 3.39 -10.09 4.38
N GLN A 95 3.89 -9.46 3.32
CA GLN A 95 4.89 -10.05 2.44
C GLN A 95 6.21 -10.39 3.14
N HIS A 96 6.46 -9.83 4.32
CA HIS A 96 7.63 -10.16 5.14
C HIS A 96 7.49 -11.53 5.82
N VAL A 97 6.29 -12.11 5.89
CA VAL A 97 6.06 -13.40 6.53
C VAL A 97 6.18 -14.53 5.50
N ALA A 98 7.14 -15.43 5.71
CA ALA A 98 7.31 -16.59 4.85
C ALA A 98 6.09 -17.54 4.96
N GLN A 99 5.54 -17.91 3.81
CA GLN A 99 4.37 -18.80 3.67
C GLN A 99 3.13 -18.30 4.44
N PHE A 100 2.97 -16.97 4.53
CA PHE A 100 1.89 -16.32 5.27
C PHE A 100 0.50 -16.88 4.93
N GLU A 101 0.27 -17.34 3.69
CA GLU A 101 -0.99 -17.87 3.20
C GLU A 101 -1.50 -19.01 4.09
N LYS A 102 -0.60 -19.87 4.59
CA LYS A 102 -0.95 -20.98 5.49
C LYS A 102 -1.50 -20.49 6.83
N ALA A 103 -0.92 -19.43 7.37
CA ALA A 103 -1.40 -18.82 8.62
C ALA A 103 -2.74 -18.11 8.40
N VAL A 104 -2.85 -17.35 7.31
CA VAL A 104 -4.07 -16.63 6.93
C VAL A 104 -5.23 -17.60 6.70
N ASP A 105 -5.00 -18.68 5.96
CA ASP A 105 -6.00 -19.72 5.69
C ASP A 105 -6.47 -20.40 6.98
N SER A 106 -5.52 -20.73 7.86
CA SER A 106 -5.83 -21.36 9.16
C SER A 106 -6.59 -20.43 10.11
N LEU A 107 -6.43 -19.11 9.96
CA LEU A 107 -7.21 -18.11 10.69
C LEU A 107 -8.57 -17.90 10.03
N PHE A 108 -8.62 -17.90 8.70
CA PHE A 108 -9.83 -17.67 7.92
C PHE A 108 -10.89 -18.73 8.17
N ILE A 109 -10.53 -19.99 8.40
CA ILE A 109 -11.52 -21.04 8.73
C ILE A 109 -12.20 -20.84 10.09
N ARG A 110 -11.68 -19.96 10.96
CA ARG A 110 -12.25 -19.68 12.27
C ARG A 110 -13.39 -18.67 12.13
N LYS A 111 -14.61 -19.09 12.49
CA LYS A 111 -15.82 -18.24 12.41
C LYS A 111 -15.77 -16.97 13.28
N ASN A 112 -14.91 -16.94 14.29
CA ASN A 112 -14.76 -15.81 15.21
C ASN A 112 -13.55 -14.92 14.90
N VAL A 113 -13.03 -14.97 13.66
CA VAL A 113 -11.88 -14.18 13.21
C VAL A 113 -12.26 -13.39 11.96
N ASP A 114 -11.93 -12.11 11.96
CA ASP A 114 -12.10 -11.17 10.85
C ASP A 114 -10.73 -10.63 10.42
N LEU A 115 -10.32 -10.88 9.16
CA LEU A 115 -8.94 -10.72 8.68
C LEU A 115 -8.76 -9.49 7.78
N TYR A 116 -7.76 -8.68 8.13
CA TYR A 116 -7.34 -7.47 7.42
C TYR A 116 -5.84 -7.55 7.18
N ILE A 117 -5.44 -7.43 5.92
CA ILE A 117 -4.05 -7.64 5.51
C ILE A 117 -3.64 -6.49 4.61
N THR A 118 -2.40 -6.00 4.75
CA THR A 118 -1.82 -5.07 3.78
C THR A 118 -0.54 -5.63 3.18
N GLY A 119 -0.10 -4.98 2.12
CA GLY A 119 1.16 -5.25 1.44
C GLY A 119 1.33 -4.32 0.23
N SER A 120 2.54 -4.31 -0.33
CA SER A 120 2.83 -3.44 -1.47
C SER A 120 2.18 -3.95 -2.76
N ASN A 121 1.81 -3.03 -3.65
CA ASN A 121 1.21 -3.36 -4.96
C ASN A 121 2.09 -4.30 -5.78
N ALA A 122 3.40 -4.05 -5.82
CA ALA A 122 4.31 -4.92 -6.55
C ALA A 122 4.25 -6.36 -6.04
N TRP A 123 3.92 -6.57 -4.76
CA TRP A 123 3.77 -7.89 -4.19
C TRP A 123 2.45 -8.58 -4.51
N PHE A 124 1.34 -7.83 -4.54
CA PHE A 124 0.02 -8.38 -4.80
C PHE A 124 -0.34 -8.51 -6.29
N MET A 125 0.34 -7.79 -7.18
CA MET A 125 -0.03 -7.67 -8.60
C MET A 125 0.29 -8.87 -9.51
N SER A 126 0.90 -9.95 -9.01
CA SER A 126 1.39 -11.07 -9.83
C SER A 126 0.36 -12.19 -10.11
N GLY A 127 -0.92 -12.02 -9.73
CA GLY A 127 -1.88 -13.13 -9.73
C GLY A 127 -1.61 -14.18 -8.64
N GLU A 128 -0.42 -14.15 -8.01
CA GLU A 128 -0.04 -14.97 -6.88
C GLU A 128 -1.01 -14.82 -5.72
N LEU A 129 -1.53 -13.62 -5.44
CA LEU A 129 -2.48 -13.48 -4.34
C LEU A 129 -3.81 -14.20 -4.59
N ALA A 130 -4.28 -14.25 -5.84
CA ALA A 130 -5.46 -15.03 -6.20
C ALA A 130 -5.20 -16.53 -6.02
N THR A 131 -3.99 -16.99 -6.35
CA THR A 131 -3.54 -18.37 -6.10
C THR A 131 -3.41 -18.67 -4.60
N LEU A 132 -2.72 -17.80 -3.86
CA LEU A 132 -2.37 -17.98 -2.45
C LEU A 132 -3.60 -17.95 -1.54
N LEU A 133 -4.57 -17.07 -1.83
CA LEU A 133 -5.79 -16.95 -1.02
C LEU A 133 -7.00 -17.63 -1.66
N SER A 134 -6.82 -18.30 -2.81
CA SER A 134 -7.84 -19.09 -3.51
C SER A 134 -9.17 -18.34 -3.73
N GLY A 135 -9.08 -17.04 -4.07
CA GLY A 135 -10.26 -16.19 -4.28
C GLY A 135 -11.07 -15.83 -3.03
N ARG A 136 -10.61 -16.18 -1.81
CA ARG A 136 -11.32 -15.89 -0.54
C ARG A 136 -11.07 -14.48 0.00
N TYR A 137 -10.78 -13.53 -0.89
CA TYR A 137 -10.40 -12.18 -0.53
C TYR A 137 -11.12 -11.14 -1.38
N VAL A 138 -11.18 -9.92 -0.85
CA VAL A 138 -11.56 -8.73 -1.59
C VAL A 138 -10.41 -7.73 -1.50
N GLU A 139 -10.02 -7.17 -2.64
CA GLU A 139 -8.93 -6.21 -2.74
C GLU A 139 -9.44 -4.77 -2.71
N LEU A 140 -8.82 -3.96 -1.88
CA LEU A 140 -8.94 -2.51 -1.87
C LEU A 140 -7.62 -1.90 -2.33
N LYS A 141 -7.58 -1.45 -3.59
CA LYS A 141 -6.41 -0.78 -4.18
C LYS A 141 -6.36 0.67 -3.72
N MET A 142 -5.46 0.96 -2.78
CA MET A 142 -5.29 2.27 -2.18
C MET A 142 -4.28 3.12 -2.95
N LEU A 143 -4.76 4.26 -3.45
CA LEU A 143 -3.95 5.28 -4.09
C LEU A 143 -3.44 6.30 -3.07
N PRO A 144 -2.48 7.18 -3.44
CA PRO A 144 -2.21 8.41 -2.71
C PRO A 144 -3.48 9.26 -2.52
N LEU A 145 -3.36 10.39 -1.83
CA LEU A 145 -4.50 11.24 -1.53
C LEU A 145 -5.21 11.66 -2.82
N SER A 146 -6.53 11.55 -2.85
CA SER A 146 -7.32 12.23 -3.87
C SER A 146 -7.19 13.76 -3.70
N PHE A 147 -7.54 14.54 -4.72
CA PHE A 147 -7.52 15.99 -4.59
C PHE A 147 -8.43 16.51 -3.45
N ALA A 148 -9.57 15.86 -3.23
CA ALA A 148 -10.45 16.17 -2.11
C ALA A 148 -9.80 15.85 -0.76
N GLU A 149 -9.14 14.70 -0.62
CA GLU A 149 -8.40 14.32 0.59
C GLU A 149 -7.21 15.25 0.84
N TYR A 150 -6.50 15.64 -0.21
CA TYR A 150 -5.41 16.61 -0.15
C TYR A 150 -5.88 17.98 0.35
N CYS A 151 -6.98 18.50 -0.21
CA CYS A 151 -7.58 19.75 0.25
C CYS A 151 -8.00 19.67 1.72
N ALA A 152 -8.60 18.56 2.14
CA ALA A 152 -8.96 18.33 3.54
C ALA A 152 -7.73 18.27 4.45
N GLY A 153 -6.62 17.69 3.98
CA GLY A 153 -5.34 17.67 4.70
C GLY A 153 -4.69 19.05 4.83
N LYS A 154 -4.64 19.84 3.75
CA LYS A 154 -4.12 21.22 3.75
C LYS A 154 -4.89 22.11 4.71
N SER A 155 -6.23 22.10 4.65
CA SER A 155 -7.06 22.95 5.52
C SER A 155 -6.89 22.67 7.02
N LYS A 156 -6.40 21.49 7.38
CA LYS A 156 -6.08 21.12 8.76
C LYS A 156 -4.71 21.63 9.22
N LEU A 157 -3.74 21.68 8.29
CA LEU A 157 -2.37 22.09 8.57
C LEU A 157 -2.19 23.61 8.50
N SER A 158 -2.97 24.29 7.67
CA SER A 158 -2.95 25.74 7.51
C SER A 158 -4.36 26.28 7.31
N ALA A 159 -4.70 27.36 8.01
CA ALA A 159 -5.93 28.13 7.78
C ALA A 159 -5.81 29.04 6.55
N ASP A 160 -5.20 28.53 5.47
CA ASP A 160 -4.92 29.30 4.27
C ASP A 160 -6.16 29.35 3.35
N ASN A 161 -6.66 30.58 3.11
CA ASN A 161 -7.75 30.86 2.17
C ASN A 161 -7.28 30.77 0.70
N LEU A 162 -6.42 29.80 0.37
CA LEU A 162 -5.98 29.58 -1.00
C LEU A 162 -7.15 29.11 -1.87
N SER A 163 -7.21 29.66 -3.08
CA SER A 163 -8.19 29.23 -4.08
C SER A 163 -8.04 27.74 -4.42
N THR A 164 -9.14 27.11 -4.84
CA THR A 164 -9.12 25.71 -5.33
C THR A 164 -8.10 25.51 -6.45
N ASN A 165 -7.93 26.50 -7.34
CA ASN A 165 -6.95 26.45 -8.42
C ASN A 165 -5.52 26.42 -7.90
N THR A 166 -5.20 27.25 -6.90
CA THR A 166 -3.87 27.26 -6.27
C THR A 166 -3.58 25.93 -5.58
N ARG A 167 -4.57 25.36 -4.88
CA ARG A 167 -4.45 24.04 -4.24
C ARG A 167 -4.26 22.94 -5.27
N TYR A 168 -4.92 23.02 -6.42
CA TYR A 168 -4.77 22.05 -7.50
C TYR A 168 -3.38 22.11 -8.14
N LEU A 169 -2.85 23.30 -8.41
CA LEU A 169 -1.47 23.46 -8.89
C LEU A 169 -0.46 22.89 -7.88
N ALA A 170 -0.63 23.19 -6.59
CA ALA A 170 0.19 22.61 -5.53
C ALA A 170 0.07 21.07 -5.48
N TYR A 171 -1.13 20.52 -5.61
CA TYR A 171 -1.33 19.06 -5.66
C TYR A 171 -0.53 18.39 -6.80
N LEU A 172 -0.46 19.03 -7.97
CA LEU A 172 0.30 18.53 -9.12
C LEU A 172 1.82 18.69 -8.94
N GLN A 173 2.27 19.79 -8.32
CA GLN A 173 3.69 20.15 -8.19
C GLN A 173 4.36 19.59 -6.92
N GLU A 174 3.62 19.54 -5.82
CA GLU A 174 4.06 19.09 -4.49
C GLU A 174 3.77 17.60 -4.23
N SER A 175 2.91 16.98 -5.04
CA SER A 175 2.46 15.58 -4.97
C SER A 175 1.27 15.30 -4.05
N SER A 176 0.64 14.15 -4.32
CA SER A 176 -0.51 13.59 -3.62
C SER A 176 -0.15 12.64 -2.47
N PHE A 177 1.13 12.37 -2.23
CA PHE A 177 1.54 11.49 -1.14
C PHE A 177 1.26 12.15 0.23
N PRO A 178 0.68 11.43 1.21
CA PRO A 178 0.31 12.02 2.49
C PRO A 178 1.43 12.80 3.20
N TYR A 179 2.67 12.30 3.15
CA TYR A 179 3.81 12.94 3.82
C TYR A 179 4.22 14.29 3.21
N THR A 180 3.98 14.52 1.91
CA THR A 180 4.40 15.78 1.25
C THR A 180 3.60 16.98 1.74
N LEU A 181 2.44 16.77 2.35
CA LEU A 181 1.67 17.83 3.02
C LEU A 181 2.48 18.54 4.12
N GLN A 182 3.41 17.84 4.77
CA GLN A 182 4.28 18.43 5.81
C GLN A 182 5.46 19.21 5.22
N LEU A 183 5.76 18.97 3.95
CA LEU A 183 6.87 19.60 3.23
C LEU A 183 6.35 20.72 2.31
N ALA A 184 5.07 21.10 2.45
CA ALA A 184 4.44 22.13 1.64
C ALA A 184 5.27 23.42 1.63
N GLY A 185 5.48 24.01 0.45
CA GLY A 185 6.35 25.18 0.28
C GLY A 185 7.86 24.88 0.26
N HIS A 186 8.30 23.66 0.57
CA HIS A 186 9.70 23.23 0.56
C HIS A 186 10.00 22.31 -0.63
N GLN A 187 10.01 22.89 -1.85
CA GLN A 187 10.13 22.12 -3.10
C GLN A 187 11.37 21.21 -3.18
N LYS A 188 12.50 21.64 -2.61
CA LYS A 188 13.73 20.83 -2.57
C LYS A 188 13.53 19.55 -1.76
N ASP A 189 12.88 19.65 -0.59
CA ASP A 189 12.64 18.53 0.31
C ASP A 189 11.59 17.58 -0.27
N ILE A 190 10.54 18.12 -0.89
CA ILE A 190 9.55 17.34 -1.65
C ILE A 190 10.25 16.53 -2.75
N THR A 191 11.10 17.18 -3.54
CA THR A 191 11.81 16.52 -4.65
C THR A 191 12.73 15.40 -4.14
N ALA A 192 13.48 15.66 -3.06
CA ALA A 192 14.33 14.65 -2.43
C ALA A 192 13.51 13.46 -1.90
N TYR A 193 12.39 13.73 -1.23
CA TYR A 193 11.48 12.71 -0.72
C TYR A 193 10.89 11.83 -1.83
N LEU A 194 10.41 12.45 -2.92
CA LEU A 194 9.82 11.73 -4.06
C LEU A 194 10.87 10.91 -4.80
N ARG A 195 12.09 11.42 -4.93
CA ARG A 195 13.21 10.66 -5.50
C ARG A 195 13.55 9.43 -4.67
N ALA A 196 13.68 9.58 -3.35
CA ALA A 196 13.92 8.45 -2.45
C ALA A 196 12.78 7.42 -2.48
N LEU A 197 11.53 7.87 -2.63
CA LEU A 197 10.38 6.98 -2.80
C LEU A 197 10.45 6.23 -4.14
N TYR A 198 10.75 6.93 -5.23
CA TYR A 198 10.96 6.36 -6.55
C TYR A 198 12.05 5.29 -6.53
N ASP A 199 13.22 5.60 -5.97
CA ASP A 199 14.36 4.68 -5.90
C ASP A 199 13.99 3.44 -5.07
N SER A 200 13.26 3.61 -3.96
CA SER A 200 12.79 2.50 -3.13
C SER A 200 11.81 1.60 -3.89
N VAL A 201 10.84 2.17 -4.62
CA VAL A 201 9.90 1.38 -5.42
C VAL A 201 10.65 0.67 -6.55
N LEU A 202 11.49 1.37 -7.30
CA LEU A 202 12.21 0.77 -8.42
C LEU A 202 13.13 -0.37 -7.95
N LEU A 203 13.99 -0.09 -6.96
CA LEU A 203 15.02 -1.03 -6.54
C LEU A 203 14.46 -2.17 -5.69
N LYS A 204 13.62 -1.86 -4.69
CA LYS A 204 13.14 -2.89 -3.75
C LYS A 204 11.92 -3.63 -4.27
N ASP A 205 10.94 -2.91 -4.84
CA ASP A 205 9.69 -3.55 -5.26
C ASP A 205 9.76 -4.21 -6.63
N ILE A 206 10.57 -3.67 -7.54
CA ILE A 206 10.64 -4.15 -8.92
C ILE A 206 11.93 -4.95 -9.15
N VAL A 207 13.11 -4.33 -9.02
CA VAL A 207 14.39 -4.97 -9.35
C VAL A 207 14.66 -6.19 -8.48
N ALA A 208 14.63 -6.05 -7.15
CA ALA A 208 14.93 -7.16 -6.24
C ALA A 208 13.93 -8.33 -6.38
N ARG A 209 12.65 -8.00 -6.57
CA ARG A 209 11.56 -8.99 -6.69
C ARG A 209 11.64 -9.77 -8.01
N GLN A 210 11.74 -9.05 -9.12
CA GLN A 210 11.73 -9.64 -10.46
C GLN A 210 13.12 -10.10 -10.90
N LYS A 211 14.14 -9.94 -10.04
CA LYS A 211 15.54 -10.28 -10.30
C LYS A 211 16.04 -9.67 -11.62
N ILE A 212 15.67 -8.42 -11.86
CA ILE A 212 16.03 -7.71 -13.09
C ILE A 212 17.54 -7.48 -13.10
N SER A 213 18.20 -7.97 -14.15
CA SER A 213 19.64 -7.85 -14.32
C SER A 213 20.07 -6.47 -14.83
N ASP A 214 19.32 -5.88 -15.77
CA ASP A 214 19.62 -4.59 -16.37
C ASP A 214 18.79 -3.45 -15.76
N VAL A 215 19.23 -2.96 -14.60
CA VAL A 215 18.60 -1.87 -13.87
C VAL A 215 18.64 -0.56 -14.66
N MET A 216 19.72 -0.30 -15.41
CA MET A 216 19.88 0.93 -16.18
C MET A 216 18.90 1.02 -17.36
N MET A 217 18.65 -0.11 -18.01
CA MET A 217 17.63 -0.21 -19.06
C MET A 217 16.23 0.00 -18.47
N LEU A 218 15.91 -0.63 -17.34
CA LEU A 218 14.64 -0.45 -16.65
C LEU A 218 14.41 1.03 -16.30
N GLU A 219 15.40 1.72 -15.74
CA GLU A 219 15.31 3.16 -15.47
C GLU A 219 15.01 3.98 -16.72
N SER A 220 15.57 3.58 -17.86
CA SER A 220 15.35 4.27 -19.14
C SER A 220 13.92 4.10 -19.63
N ILE A 221 13.40 2.87 -19.53
CA ILE A 221 12.00 2.56 -19.86
C ILE A 221 11.06 3.36 -18.95
N VAL A 222 11.31 3.36 -17.64
CA VAL A 222 10.49 4.09 -16.68
C VAL A 222 10.52 5.60 -16.95
N LYS A 223 11.70 6.17 -17.23
CA LYS A 223 11.82 7.57 -17.66
C LYS A 223 11.03 7.83 -18.95
N PHE A 224 11.10 6.95 -19.94
CA PHE A 224 10.32 7.10 -21.17
C PHE A 224 8.82 7.10 -20.89
N VAL A 225 8.33 6.19 -20.04
CA VAL A 225 6.92 6.14 -19.64
C VAL A 225 6.49 7.44 -18.96
N PHE A 226 7.32 8.00 -18.07
CA PHE A 226 7.04 9.29 -17.43
C PHE A 226 6.94 10.46 -18.42
N HIS A 227 7.78 10.49 -19.46
CA HIS A 227 7.71 11.54 -20.50
C HIS A 227 6.48 11.41 -21.41
N ASN A 228 5.82 10.26 -21.40
CA ASN A 228 4.69 9.95 -22.29
C ASN A 228 3.38 9.78 -21.51
N ILE A 229 3.26 10.33 -20.30
CA ILE A 229 1.99 10.34 -19.56
C ILE A 229 0.91 11.00 -20.41
N GLY A 230 -0.25 10.36 -20.54
CA GLY A 230 -1.37 10.84 -21.36
C GLY A 230 -1.27 10.50 -22.85
N SER A 231 -0.22 9.80 -23.28
CA SER A 231 -0.06 9.30 -24.66
C SER A 231 -0.15 7.78 -24.74
N PRO A 232 -0.60 7.20 -25.87
CA PRO A 232 -0.55 5.76 -26.08
C PRO A 232 0.89 5.23 -26.03
N LEU A 233 1.08 4.13 -25.30
CA LEU A 233 2.34 3.42 -25.15
C LEU A 233 2.27 2.06 -25.85
N SER A 234 3.38 1.65 -26.48
CA SER A 234 3.55 0.29 -27.00
C SER A 234 4.97 -0.17 -26.75
N ALA A 235 5.15 -1.48 -26.52
CA ALA A 235 6.45 -2.09 -26.29
C ALA A 235 7.42 -1.81 -27.47
N THR A 236 6.90 -1.85 -28.70
CA THR A 236 7.65 -1.51 -29.91
C THR A 236 8.14 -0.07 -29.90
N LYS A 237 7.31 0.89 -29.50
CA LYS A 237 7.69 2.31 -29.45
C LYS A 237 8.81 2.55 -28.43
N ILE A 238 8.69 1.95 -27.25
CA ILE A 238 9.71 2.00 -26.20
C ILE A 238 11.02 1.41 -26.73
N ALA A 239 10.99 0.20 -27.30
CA ALA A 239 12.18 -0.49 -27.82
C ALA A 239 12.88 0.32 -28.91
N ASN A 240 12.12 0.93 -29.83
CA ASN A 240 12.68 1.77 -30.88
C ASN A 240 13.36 3.02 -30.31
N THR A 241 12.76 3.66 -29.30
CA THR A 241 13.39 4.81 -28.62
C THR A 241 14.65 4.43 -27.84
N MET A 242 14.68 3.25 -27.22
CA MET A 242 15.90 2.77 -26.56
C MET A 242 17.01 2.52 -27.59
N LYS A 243 16.68 1.88 -28.71
CA LYS A 243 17.62 1.63 -29.82
C LYS A 243 18.19 2.93 -30.40
N SER A 244 17.35 3.95 -30.61
CA SER A 244 17.82 5.26 -31.10
C SER A 244 18.76 5.95 -30.11
N ASN A 245 18.60 5.69 -28.80
CA ASN A 245 19.49 6.18 -27.74
C ASN A 245 20.71 5.27 -27.50
N GLY A 246 21.02 4.35 -28.42
CA GLY A 246 22.19 3.47 -28.36
C GLY A 246 22.05 2.27 -27.44
N ARG A 247 20.87 1.98 -26.90
CA ARG A 247 20.61 0.87 -25.97
C ARG A 247 19.73 -0.19 -26.65
N LYS A 248 20.30 -1.34 -26.99
CA LYS A 248 19.56 -2.42 -27.67
C LYS A 248 18.64 -3.15 -26.70
N ILE A 249 17.36 -3.23 -27.03
CA ILE A 249 16.36 -4.05 -26.34
C ILE A 249 15.34 -4.59 -27.36
N ASP A 250 14.81 -5.79 -27.12
CA ASP A 250 13.75 -6.38 -27.93
C ASP A 250 12.36 -5.96 -27.40
N PRO A 251 11.35 -5.70 -28.26
CA PRO A 251 10.00 -5.41 -27.81
C PRO A 251 9.38 -6.48 -26.90
N LYS A 252 9.80 -7.75 -26.96
CA LYS A 252 9.33 -8.80 -26.04
C LYS A 252 9.96 -8.69 -24.63
N THR A 253 11.10 -8.00 -24.53
CA THR A 253 11.81 -7.77 -23.27
C THR A 253 11.30 -6.52 -22.55
N VAL A 254 10.75 -5.55 -23.29
CA VAL A 254 10.04 -4.38 -22.75
C VAL A 254 8.73 -4.80 -22.11
#